data_AF-A0A2E3N7A1-F1
#
_entry.id   AF-A0A2E3N7A1-F1
#
_cell.length_a   1.000
_cell.length_b   1.000
_cell.length_c   1.000
_cell.angle_alpha   90.00
_cell.angle_beta   90.00
_cell.angle_gamma   90.00
#
_symmetry.space_group_name_H-M   'P 1'
#
loop_
_entity.id
_entity.type
_entity.pdbx_description
1 polymer ?
#
loop_
_entity_poly.entity_id
_entity_poly.type
_entity_poly.pdbx_seq_one_letter_code
_entity_poly.pdbx_strand_id
1 'polypeptide(L)'
;MANSHDRGIDVKKGESVDRALKRLKTKLDTEGIIEEMRRRRAFETPTQRKVRKARSAVKRNRVRWRYISESAEKKIEERKAAAANSVQEDPA
;
A
#
# COMPACT_ATOMS: atom_id res chain seq x y z
N MET A 1 7.53 -10.07 26.22
CA MET A 1 6.77 -9.49 25.08
C MET A 1 7.76 -8.64 24.30
N ALA A 2 7.94 -8.88 23.00
CA ALA A 2 8.82 -8.03 22.19
C ALA A 2 8.29 -6.60 22.23
N ASN A 3 9.16 -5.62 22.50
CA ASN A 3 8.82 -4.22 22.61
C ASN A 3 8.33 -3.68 21.25
N SER A 4 7.04 -3.87 20.96
CA SER A 4 6.33 -3.39 19.76
C SER A 4 6.23 -1.87 19.66
N HIS A 5 6.84 -1.14 20.61
CA HIS A 5 6.77 0.31 20.72
C HIS A 5 8.07 1.01 20.34
N ASP A 6 9.18 0.27 20.17
CA ASP A 6 10.41 0.88 19.66
C ASP A 6 10.37 0.97 18.13
N ARG A 7 9.96 2.15 17.66
CA ARG A 7 9.88 2.49 16.23
C ARG A 7 11.20 3.03 15.70
N GLY A 8 12.23 3.07 16.54
CA GLY A 8 13.60 3.39 16.17
C GLY A 8 14.13 2.49 15.06
N ILE A 9 15.26 2.91 14.51
CA ILE A 9 16.02 2.16 13.53
C ILE A 9 17.44 1.99 14.02
N ASP A 10 17.92 0.75 13.98
CA ASP A 10 19.32 0.45 14.22
C ASP A 10 20.16 0.91 13.02
N VAL A 11 21.15 1.75 13.32
CA VAL A 11 22.13 2.23 12.36
C VAL A 11 23.23 1.19 12.24
N LYS A 12 23.48 0.71 11.02
CA LYS A 12 24.57 -0.25 10.78
C LYS A 12 25.92 0.47 10.75
N LYS A 13 26.97 -0.19 11.24
CA LYS A 13 28.34 0.36 11.21
C LYS A 13 28.75 0.62 9.76
N GLY A 14 29.04 1.89 9.41
CA GLY A 14 29.37 2.33 8.04
C GLY A 14 28.19 2.87 7.22
N GLU A 15 26.98 2.91 7.77
CA GLU A 15 25.85 3.58 7.12
C GLU A 15 25.91 5.10 7.34
N SER A 16 25.65 5.88 6.29
CA SER A 16 25.51 7.33 6.43
C SER A 16 24.27 7.68 7.25
N VAL A 17 24.39 8.70 8.10
CA VAL A 17 23.31 9.19 8.96
C VAL A 17 22.04 9.50 8.14
N ASP A 18 22.20 10.09 6.96
CA ASP A 18 21.07 10.42 6.06
C ASP A 18 20.27 9.20 5.60
N ARG A 19 20.95 8.07 5.39
CA ARG A 19 20.27 6.84 4.97
C ARG A 19 19.46 6.26 6.12
N ALA A 20 19.99 6.29 7.34
CA ALA A 20 19.25 5.89 8.54
C ALA A 20 18.01 6.77 8.75
N LEU A 21 18.14 8.09 8.60
CA LEU A 21 17.02 9.03 8.70
C LEU A 21 15.95 8.78 7.62
N LYS A 22 16.35 8.49 6.38
CA LYS A 22 15.41 8.11 5.31
C LYS A 22 14.64 6.84 5.65
N ARG A 23 15.32 5.79 6.14
CA ARG A 23 14.66 4.54 6.55
C ARG A 23 13.65 4.81 7.67
N LEU A 24 13.99 5.67 8.63
CA LEU A 24 13.12 5.99 9.77
C LEU A 24 11.86 6.67 9.27
N LYS A 25 12.02 7.66 8.41
CA LYS A 25 10.89 8.32 7.75
C LYS A 25 10.02 7.32 6.98
N THR A 26 10.62 6.46 6.15
CA THR A 26 9.86 5.47 5.36
C THR A 26 9.08 4.50 6.25
N LYS A 27 9.66 4.06 7.37
CA LYS A 27 8.97 3.19 8.35
C LYS A 27 7.75 3.91 8.94
N LEU A 28 7.91 5.17 9.38
CA LEU A 28 6.82 6.00 9.92
C LEU A 28 5.71 6.29 8.89
N ASP A 29 6.10 6.53 7.62
CA ASP A 29 5.15 6.75 6.52
C ASP A 29 4.39 5.46 6.16
N THR A 30 5.06 4.30 6.23
CA THR A 30 4.46 2.97 5.96
C THR A 30 3.46 2.58 7.05
N GLU A 31 3.80 2.82 8.31
CA GLU A 31 2.88 2.66 9.45
C GLU A 31 1.73 3.68 9.41
N GLY A 32 1.86 4.75 8.62
CA GLY A 32 0.81 5.76 8.43
C GLY A 32 0.58 6.67 9.64
N ILE A 33 1.49 6.69 10.61
CA ILE A 33 1.34 7.41 11.88
C ILE A 33 1.25 8.92 11.65
N ILE A 34 2.09 9.46 10.76
CA ILE A 34 2.11 10.90 10.46
C ILE A 34 0.76 11.32 9.83
N GLU A 35 0.20 10.47 8.98
CA GLU A 35 -1.11 10.69 8.35
C GLU A 35 -2.25 10.58 9.38
N GLU A 36 -2.19 9.59 10.27
CA GLU A 36 -3.10 9.44 11.42
C GLU A 36 -3.07 10.68 12.33
N MET A 37 -1.89 11.18 12.67
CA MET A 37 -1.72 12.37 13.50
C MET A 37 -2.35 13.58 12.83
N ARG A 38 -2.05 13.82 11.53
CA ARG A 38 -2.67 14.92 10.76
C ARG A 38 -4.19 14.80 10.72
N ARG A 39 -4.71 13.59 10.53
CA ARG A 39 -6.15 13.29 10.50
C ARG A 39 -6.84 13.59 11.83
N ARG A 40 -6.17 13.35 12.96
CA ARG A 40 -6.72 13.53 14.32
C ARG A 40 -6.60 14.96 14.84
N ARG A 41 -5.95 15.89 14.13
CA ARG A 41 -5.80 17.30 14.56
C ARG A 41 -7.13 18.04 14.70
N ALA A 42 -8.15 17.65 13.94
CA ALA A 42 -9.47 18.24 13.99
C ALA A 42 -10.55 17.16 13.83
N PHE A 43 -11.77 17.48 14.28
CA PHE A 43 -12.92 16.59 14.09
C PHE A 43 -13.27 16.47 12.61
N GLU A 44 -13.38 15.23 12.12
CA GLU A 44 -13.85 14.90 10.77
C GLU A 44 -15.29 14.39 10.86
N THR A 45 -16.22 15.07 10.19
CA THR A 45 -17.62 14.64 10.16
C THR A 45 -17.77 13.27 9.46
N PRO A 46 -18.84 12.50 9.73
CA PRO A 46 -19.05 11.20 9.09
C PRO A 46 -19.05 11.27 7.56
N THR A 47 -19.61 12.34 7.00
CA THR A 47 -19.64 12.60 5.55
C THR A 47 -18.24 12.86 5.00
N GLN A 48 -17.46 13.73 5.65
CA GLN A 48 -16.07 14.00 5.27
C GLN A 48 -15.22 12.71 5.30
N ARG A 49 -15.43 11.86 6.31
CA ARG A 49 -14.76 10.56 6.44
C ARG A 49 -15.07 9.64 5.26
N LYS A 50 -16.33 9.58 4.80
CA LYS A 50 -16.73 8.79 3.63
C LYS A 50 -16.04 9.29 2.35
N VAL A 51 -16.08 10.60 2.11
CA VAL A 51 -15.46 11.23 0.93
C VAL A 51 -13.96 10.98 0.90
N ARG A 52 -13.26 11.15 2.02
CA ARG A 52 -11.82 10.88 2.12
C ARG A 52 -11.50 9.43 1.82
N LYS A 53 -12.22 8.47 2.43
CA LYS A 53 -12.01 7.03 2.19
C LYS A 53 -12.16 6.69 0.70
N ALA A 54 -13.18 7.21 0.03
CA ALA A 54 -13.38 7.01 -1.40
C ALA A 54 -12.19 7.57 -2.22
N ARG A 55 -11.76 8.82 -1.94
CA ARG A 55 -10.61 9.44 -2.61
C ARG A 55 -9.31 8.65 -2.39
N SER A 56 -9.03 8.22 -1.17
CA SER A 56 -7.84 7.43 -0.84
C SER A 56 -7.86 6.06 -1.52
N ALA A 57 -9.01 5.41 -1.62
CA ALA A 57 -9.16 4.12 -2.31
C ALA A 57 -8.83 4.24 -3.81
N VAL A 58 -9.41 5.23 -4.49
CA VAL A 58 -9.14 5.51 -5.91
C VAL A 58 -7.65 5.80 -6.14
N LYS A 59 -7.05 6.65 -5.30
CA LYS A 59 -5.62 6.99 -5.40
C LYS A 59 -4.74 5.75 -5.23
N ARG A 60 -5.00 4.91 -4.23
CA ARG A 60 -4.23 3.68 -3.98
C ARG A 60 -4.37 2.68 -5.13
N ASN A 61 -5.59 2.50 -5.65
CA ASN A 61 -5.83 1.62 -6.79
C ASN A 61 -5.06 2.11 -8.02
N ARG A 62 -5.13 3.42 -8.32
CA ARG A 62 -4.40 4.02 -9.43
C ARG A 62 -2.90 3.82 -9.33
N VAL A 63 -2.31 3.99 -8.15
CA VAL A 63 -0.86 3.79 -7.95
C VAL A 63 -0.48 2.31 -8.08
N ARG A 64 -1.29 1.41 -7.52
CA ARG A 64 -1.05 -0.05 -7.56
C ARG A 64 -0.96 -0.58 -8.99
N TRP A 65 -1.81 -0.08 -9.88
CA TRP A 65 -1.88 -0.55 -11.27
C TRP A 65 -1.20 0.41 -12.25
N ARG A 66 -0.51 1.45 -11.78
CA ARG A 66 0.16 2.44 -12.65
C ARG A 66 1.25 1.82 -13.52
N TYR A 67 1.93 0.82 -12.99
CA TYR A 67 3.01 0.10 -13.66
C TYR A 67 2.70 -1.39 -13.56
N ILE A 68 1.90 -1.89 -14.50
CA ILE A 68 1.77 -3.34 -14.71
C ILE A 68 3.02 -3.75 -15.49
N SER A 69 3.82 -4.67 -14.96
CA SER A 69 4.95 -5.23 -15.72
C SER A 69 4.43 -6.11 -16.85
N GLU A 70 5.14 -6.22 -17.97
CA GLU A 70 4.79 -7.12 -19.08
C GLU A 70 4.55 -8.57 -18.59
N SER A 71 5.28 -8.99 -17.56
CA SER A 71 5.10 -10.28 -16.89
C SER A 71 3.77 -10.38 -16.11
N ALA A 72 3.31 -9.29 -15.52
CA ALA A 72 2.01 -9.23 -14.85
C ALA A 72 0.87 -9.17 -15.88
N GLU A 73 1.07 -8.54 -17.03
CA GLU A 73 0.12 -8.57 -18.16
C GLU A 73 -0.02 -9.98 -18.72
N LYS A 74 1.10 -10.68 -18.98
CA LYS A 74 1.08 -12.10 -19.40
C LYS A 74 0.34 -12.99 -18.40
N LYS A 75 0.56 -12.78 -17.10
CA LYS A 75 -0.11 -13.55 -16.03
C LYS A 75 -1.60 -13.21 -15.89
N ILE A 76 -2.01 -11.98 -16.22
CA ILE A 76 -3.42 -11.58 -16.29
C ILE A 76 -4.07 -12.23 -17.51
N GLU A 77 -3.40 -12.23 -18.66
CA GLU A 77 -3.92 -12.81 -19.90
C GLU A 77 -4.00 -14.35 -19.80
N GLU A 78 -3.02 -15.02 -19.19
CA GLU A 78 -3.08 -16.46 -18.88
C GLU A 78 -4.25 -16.79 -17.94
N ARG A 79 -4.50 -15.99 -16.90
CA ARG A 79 -5.65 -16.17 -16.00
C ARG A 79 -6.98 -15.93 -16.71
N LYS A 80 -7.02 -14.97 -17.62
CA LYS A 80 -8.20 -14.64 -18.43
C LYS A 80 -8.46 -15.73 -19.49
N ALA A 81 -7.42 -16.27 -20.11
CA ALA A 81 -7.49 -17.40 -21.03
C ALA A 81 -7.88 -18.70 -20.32
N ALA A 82 -7.34 -18.96 -19.11
CA ALA A 82 -7.76 -20.09 -18.28
C ALA A 82 -9.23 -19.96 -17.84
N ALA A 83 -9.67 -18.75 -17.47
CA ALA A 83 -11.07 -18.50 -17.15
C ALA A 83 -12.01 -18.62 -18.37
N ALA A 84 -11.54 -18.25 -19.56
CA ALA A 84 -12.29 -18.43 -20.81
C ALA A 84 -12.39 -19.92 -21.21
N ASN A 85 -11.32 -20.69 -21.03
CA ASN A 85 -11.33 -22.14 -21.25
C ASN A 85 -12.24 -22.87 -20.26
N SER A 86 -12.27 -22.48 -18.98
CA SER A 86 -13.18 -23.09 -18.00
C SER A 86 -14.66 -22.80 -18.26
N VAL A 87 -14.99 -21.78 -19.05
CA VAL A 87 -16.37 -21.46 -19.46
C VAL A 87 -16.82 -22.28 -20.68
N GLN A 88 -15.87 -22.85 -21.45
CA GLN A 88 -16.17 -23.69 -22.60
C GLN A 88 -16.35 -25.18 -22.26
N GLU A 89 -15.90 -25.63 -21.08
CA GLU A 89 -15.99 -27.05 -20.66
C GLU A 89 -17.30 -27.43 -19.95
N ASP A 90 -18.21 -26.48 -19.70
CA ASP A 90 -19.57 -26.78 -19.20
C ASP A 90 -20.66 -26.61 -20.29
N PRO A 91 -20.78 -27.54 -21.26
CA PRO A 91 -22.01 -27.76 -22.00
C PRO A 91 -22.72 -29.03 -21.49
N ALA A 92 -23.58 -28.87 -20.48
CA ALA A 92 -24.61 -29.85 -20.13
C ALA A 92 -25.89 -29.14 -19.67
#